data_AF-A0A285R1L3-F1
#
_entry.id   AF-A0A285R1L3-F1
#
_cell.length_a   1.000
_cell.length_b   1.000
_cell.length_c   1.000
_cell.angle_alpha   90.00
_cell.angle_beta   90.00
_cell.angle_gamma   90.00
#
_symmetry.space_group_name_H-M   'P 1'
#
loop_
_entity.id
_entity.type
_entity.pdbx_description
1 polymer ?
#
loop_
_entity_poly.entity_id
_entity_poly.type
_entity_poly.pdbx_seq_one_letter_code
_entity_poly.pdbx_strand_id
1 'polypeptide(L)' 'MIVSETAEFHVGDRVWIYRETSYAAVESAVVVDVQADRSLRLEFTDGHRSHLRSGRVELSARRRTRV' A
#
# COMPACT_ATOMS: atom_id res chain seq x y z
N MET A 1 14.87 -4.82 -4.63
CA MET A 1 13.79 -5.57 -3.96
C MET A 1 13.74 -5.13 -2.50
N ILE A 2 12.95 -4.09 -2.21
CA ILE A 2 12.57 -3.77 -0.83
C ILE A 2 11.05 -3.93 -0.80
N VAL A 3 10.64 -5.18 -0.61
CA VAL A 3 9.34 -5.47 -0.02
C VAL A 3 9.55 -5.03 1.44
N SER A 4 8.83 -4.01 1.91
CA SER A 4 8.76 -3.76 3.36
C SER A 4 8.18 -5.04 3.99
N GLU A 5 9.07 -5.86 4.53
CA GLU A 5 8.89 -7.30 4.75
C GLU A 5 7.94 -7.64 5.90
N THR A 6 7.29 -6.66 6.54
CA THR A 6 6.75 -6.84 7.90
C THR A 6 5.41 -6.17 8.21
N ALA A 7 4.75 -5.51 7.26
CA ALA A 7 3.41 -4.97 7.51
C ALA A 7 2.34 -5.95 6.98
N GLU A 8 1.59 -6.56 7.88
CA GLU A 8 0.32 -7.20 7.53
C GLU A 8 -0.69 -6.11 7.16
N PHE A 9 -1.02 -6.03 5.87
CA PHE A 9 -2.05 -5.12 5.37
C PHE A 9 -3.43 -5.76 5.54
N HIS A 10 -4.41 -4.94 5.88
CA HIS A 10 -5.79 -5.34 6.04
C HIS A 10 -6.69 -4.53 5.10
N VAL A 11 -7.84 -5.09 4.74
CA VAL A 11 -8.88 -4.36 4.00
C VAL A 11 -9.31 -3.13 4.83
N GLY A 12 -9.32 -1.96 4.18
CA GLY A 12 -9.58 -0.66 4.79
C GLY A 12 -8.32 0.13 5.17
N ASP A 13 -7.13 -0.50 5.16
CA ASP A 13 -5.88 0.20 5.44
C ASP A 13 -5.60 1.25 4.36
N ARG A 14 -5.24 2.45 4.80
CA ARG A 14 -4.71 3.48 3.91
C ARG A 14 -3.22 3.30 3.77
N VAL A 15 -2.73 3.33 2.54
CA VAL A 15 -1.33 3.06 2.20
C VAL A 15 -0.76 4.13 1.29
N TRP A 16 0.55 4.35 1.41
CA TRP A 16 1.39 5.07 0.48
C TRP A 16 2.12 4.07 -0.44
N ILE A 17 2.09 4.31 -1.74
CA ILE A 17 2.71 3.48 -2.75
C ILE A 17 3.83 4.28 -3.40
N TYR A 18 5.04 3.73 -3.40
CA TYR A 18 6.22 4.38 -3.95
C TYR A 18 6.53 3.76 -5.31
N ARG A 19 6.41 4.52 -6.40
CA ARG A 19 6.79 4.04 -7.73
C ARG A 19 8.30 4.19 -7.94
N GLU A 20 9.00 3.08 -8.20
CA GLU A 20 10.46 3.05 -8.41
C GLU A 20 10.92 3.89 -9.62
N THR A 21 10.05 4.15 -10.59
CA THR A 21 10.40 4.85 -11.84
C THR A 21 10.35 6.38 -11.74
N SER A 22 9.97 6.97 -10.61
CA SER A 22 9.92 8.42 -10.46
C SER A 22 10.31 8.81 -9.04
N TYR A 23 11.47 9.47 -8.90
CA TYR A 23 12.16 9.84 -7.66
C TYR A 23 11.34 10.55 -6.55
N ALA A 24 10.03 10.76 -6.72
CA ALA A 24 9.16 11.35 -5.70
C ALA A 24 7.66 11.02 -5.86
N ALA A 25 7.25 10.10 -6.75
CA ALA A 25 5.83 9.81 -6.94
C ALA A 25 5.32 8.85 -5.84
N VAL A 26 4.74 9.43 -4.80
CA VAL A 26 4.01 8.71 -3.75
C VAL A 26 2.52 8.88 -4.01
N GLU A 27 1.83 7.77 -4.28
CA GLU A 27 0.37 7.75 -4.41
C GLU A 27 -0.26 7.23 -3.13
N SER A 28 -1.46 7.71 -2.80
CA SER A 28 -2.25 7.19 -1.68
C SER A 28 -3.41 6.33 -2.17
N ALA A 29 -3.63 5.20 -1.51
CA ALA A 29 -4.73 4.30 -1.83
C ALA A 29 -5.28 3.63 -0.57
N VAL A 30 -6.43 2.98 -0.71
CA VAL A 30 -7.04 2.11 0.30
C VAL A 30 -6.92 0.66 -0.15
N VAL A 31 -6.52 -0.22 0.76
CA VAL A 31 -6.54 -1.67 0.52
C VAL A 31 -8.00 -2.14 0.49
N VAL A 32 -8.44 -2.69 -0.64
CA VAL A 32 -9.80 -3.21 -0.79
C VAL A 32 -9.84 -4.74 -0.82
N ASP A 33 -8.70 -5.39 -1.04
CA ASP A 33 -8.56 -6.85 -1.03
C ASP A 33 -7.12 -7.24 -0.72
N VAL A 34 -6.94 -8.35 0.01
CA VAL A 34 -5.63 -8.93 0.34
C VAL A 34 -5.66 -10.38 -0.13
N GLN A 35 -4.85 -10.70 -1.14
CA GLN A 35 -4.86 -12.02 -1.76
C GLN A 35 -3.90 -12.98 -1.05
N ALA A 36 -4.13 -14.29 -1.22
CA ALA A 36 -3.32 -15.34 -0.59
C ALA A 36 -1.84 -15.33 -1.01
N ASP A 37 -1.53 -14.76 -2.18
CA ASP A 37 -0.16 -14.56 -2.68
C ASP A 37 0.50 -13.28 -2.11
N ARG A 38 -0.12 -12.64 -1.12
CA ARG A 38 0.28 -11.36 -0.51
C ARG A 38 0.22 -10.16 -1.45
N SER A 39 -0.42 -10.30 -2.60
CA SER A 39 -0.71 -9.15 -3.46
C SER A 39 -1.93 -8.37 -2.95
N LEU A 40 -1.97 -7.07 -3.26
CA LEU A 40 -3.02 -6.16 -2.77
C LEU A 40 -3.86 -5.66 -3.93
N ARG A 41 -5.19 -5.59 -3.76
CA ARG A 41 -6.00 -4.68 -4.59
C ARG A 41 -6.17 -3.36 -3.86
N LEU A 42 -5.91 -2.29 -4.59
CA LEU A 42 -5.89 -0.94 -4.08
C LEU A 42 -6.94 -0.11 -4.82
N GLU A 43 -7.65 0.73 -4.09
CA GLU A 43 -8.51 1.77 -4.64
C GLU A 43 -7.88 3.14 -4.37
N PHE A 44 -7.59 3.88 -5.43
CA PHE A 44 -6.99 5.21 -5.37
C PHE A 44 -8.05 6.28 -5.14
N THR A 45 -7.61 7.50 -4.82
CA THR A 45 -8.51 8.63 -4.54
C THR A 45 -9.35 9.08 -5.73
N ASP A 46 -8.91 8.75 -6.95
CA ASP A 46 -9.67 8.96 -8.20
C ASP A 46 -10.72 7.87 -8.47
N GLY A 47 -10.84 6.88 -7.58
CA GLY A 47 -11.72 5.72 -7.72
C GLY A 47 -11.17 4.62 -8.62
N HIS A 48 -9.97 4.79 -9.19
CA HIS A 48 -9.33 3.73 -9.96
C HIS A 48 -8.91 2.59 -9.05
N ARG A 49 -8.96 1.36 -9.58
CA ARG A 49 -8.52 0.16 -8.88
C ARG A 49 -7.35 -0.48 -9.59
N SER A 50 -6.31 -0.83 -8.83
CA SER A 50 -5.14 -1.52 -9.35
C SER A 50 -4.76 -2.73 -8.51
N HIS A 51 -4.07 -3.66 -9.15
CA HIS A 51 -3.50 -4.84 -8.51
C HIS A 51 -2.01 -4.63 -8.33
N LEU A 52 -1.59 -4.55 -7.07
CA LEU A 52 -0.19 -4.44 -6.72
C LEU A 52 0.37 -5.80 -6.31
N ARG A 53 1.15 -6.38 -7.22
CA ARG A 53 1.86 -7.65 -6.99
C ARG A 53 3.24 -7.47 -6.34
N SER A 54 3.90 -6.37 -6.64
CA SER A 54 5.22 -6.02 -6.11
C SER A 54 5.40 -4.51 -6.14
N GLY A 55 6.04 -3.98 -5.12
CA GLY A 55 6.30 -2.54 -4.97
C GLY A 55 6.53 -2.19 -3.51
N ARG A 56 7.03 -0.98 -3.27
CA ARG A 56 7.18 -0.46 -1.91
C ARG A 56 5.86 0.18 -1.47
N VAL A 57 5.31 -0.33 -0.38
CA VAL A 57 4.06 0.13 0.22
C VAL A 57 4.28 0.36 1.72
N GLU A 58 3.73 1.44 2.25
CA GLU A 58 3.77 1.76 3.67
C GLU A 58 2.38 2.19 4.16
N LEU A 59 2.02 1.87 5.40
CA LEU A 59 0.77 2.36 6.00
C LEU A 59 0.80 3.89 6.14
N SER A 60 -0.27 4.57 5.71
CA SER A 60 -0.32 6.03 5.68
C SER A 60 -0.51 6.66 7.04
N ALA A 61 -1.26 5.98 7.91
CA ALA A 61 -1.28 6.25 9.32
C ALA A 61 -0.26 5.30 9.94
N ARG A 62 0.91 5.81 10.34
CA ARG A 62 1.59 5.18 11.47
C ARG A 62 0.55 5.12 12.57
N ARG A 63 0.14 3.92 12.96
CA ARG A 63 -0.52 3.69 14.25
C ARG A 63 0.39 4.42 15.24
N ARG A 64 0.01 5.62 15.68
CA ARG A 64 0.73 6.31 16.74
C ARG A 64 0.50 5.40 17.93
N THR A 65 1.43 4.49 18.18
CA THR A 65 1.58 3.85 19.47
C THR A 65 1.90 5.01 20.41
N ARG A 66 0.85 5.55 21.01
CA ARG A 66 0.95 6.52 22.08
C ARG A 66 1.48 5.70 23.26
N VAL A 67 2.79 5.78 23.48
CA VAL A 67 3.43 5.36 24.73
C VAL A 67 3.09 6.40 25.79
#